data_AF-A0A5J4PNY2-F1
#
_entry.id   AF-A0A5J4PNY2-F1
#
_cell.length_a   1.000
_cell.length_b   1.000
_cell.length_c   1.000
_cell.angle_alpha   90.00
_cell.angle_beta   90.00
_cell.angle_gamma   90.00
#
_symmetry.space_group_name_H-M   'P 1'
#
loop_
_entity.id
_entity.type
_entity.pdbx_description
1 polymer ?
#
loop_
_entity_poly.entity_id
_entity_poly.type
_entity_poly.pdbx_seq_one_letter_code
_entity_poly.pdbx_strand_id
1 'polypeptide(L)' 'FPIAVLKTLIKVVNEPPLGLRVNLQRSMIPFAEHFNDHPDPLQRVVWKRLLFGLGFFHAVINKKRKYEPLGWNIMYD' A
#
# COMPACT_ATOMS: atom_id res chain seq x y z
N PHE A 1 -25.67 -3.69 14.12
CA PHE A 1 -26.33 -3.49 12.81
C PHE A 1 -27.54 -4.43 12.72
N PRO A 2 -28.72 -3.99 12.24
CA PRO A 2 -29.91 -4.83 12.18
C PRO A 2 -29.75 -6.03 11.21
N ILE A 3 -30.17 -7.22 11.63
CA ILE A 3 -30.03 -8.47 10.86
C ILE A 3 -30.81 -8.44 9.54
N ALA A 4 -31.99 -7.81 9.53
CA ALA A 4 -32.81 -7.67 8.32
C ALA A 4 -32.06 -6.95 7.20
N VAL A 5 -31.37 -5.86 7.54
CA VAL A 5 -30.55 -5.07 6.61
C VAL A 5 -29.33 -5.86 6.14
N LEU A 6 -28.70 -6.64 7.02
CA LEU A 6 -27.54 -7.48 6.67
C LEU A 6 -27.88 -8.59 5.67
N LYS A 7 -29.11 -9.10 5.67
CA LYS A 7 -29.59 -10.15 4.76
C LYS A 7 -29.95 -9.60 3.38
N THR A 8 -30.33 -8.32 3.27
CA THR A 8 -30.70 -7.67 2.00
C THR A 8 -29.55 -6.91 1.33
N LEU A 9 -28.42 -6.70 2.03
CA LEU A 9 -27.26 -5.98 1.52
C LEU A 9 -26.38 -6.86 0.61
N ILE A 10 -25.85 -6.25 -0.45
CA ILE A 10 -24.75 -6.81 -1.22
C ILE A 10 -23.47 -6.67 -0.40
N LYS A 11 -22.88 -7.80 -0.03
CA LYS A 11 -21.60 -7.82 0.69
C LYS A 11 -20.46 -7.73 -0.30
N VAL A 12 -19.76 -6.59 -0.29
CA VAL A 12 -18.49 -6.42 -1.01
C VAL A 12 -17.36 -6.52 0.01
N VAL A 13 -16.47 -7.50 -0.17
CA VAL A 13 -15.29 -7.67 0.68
C VAL A 13 -14.11 -6.99 0.01
N ASN A 14 -13.57 -5.94 0.63
CA ASN A 14 -12.33 -5.30 0.18
C ASN A 14 -11.14 -6.04 0.79
N GLU A 15 -10.79 -7.18 0.22
CA GLU A 15 -9.61 -7.92 0.65
C GLU A 15 -8.33 -7.14 0.29
N PRO A 16 -7.32 -7.14 1.17
CA PRO A 16 -6.04 -6.54 0.83
C PRO A 16 -5.41 -7.29 -0.37
N PRO A 17 -4.78 -6.56 -1.31
CA PRO A 17 -4.27 -7.17 -2.54
C PRO A 17 -3.26 -8.28 -2.24
N LEU A 18 -3.51 -9.46 -2.80
CA LEU A 18 -2.62 -10.61 -2.66
C LEU A 18 -1.41 -10.45 -3.60
N GLY A 19 -0.25 -10.12 -3.03
CA GLY A 19 1.01 -10.06 -3.78
C GLY A 19 1.77 -8.75 -3.56
N LEU A 20 3.11 -8.81 -3.69
CA LEU A 20 3.97 -7.65 -3.41
C LEU A 20 3.83 -6.60 -4.51
N ARG A 21 3.78 -7.05 -5.76
CA ARG A 21 3.65 -6.19 -6.94
C ARG A 21 2.35 -5.38 -6.93
N VAL A 22 1.23 -6.02 -6.64
CA VAL A 22 -0.09 -5.34 -6.61
C VAL A 22 -0.16 -4.35 -5.47
N ASN A 23 0.37 -4.71 -4.30
CA ASN A 23 0.44 -3.81 -3.15
C ASN A 23 1.34 -2.58 -3.44
N LEU A 24 2.50 -2.81 -4.06
CA LEU A 24 3.40 -1.75 -4.50
C LEU A 24 2.71 -0.83 -5.52
N GLN A 25 2.08 -1.39 -6.55
CA GLN A 25 1.35 -0.59 -7.55
C GLN A 25 0.27 0.26 -6.89
N ARG A 26 -0.55 -0.31 -5.99
CA ARG A 26 -1.57 0.44 -5.26
C ARG A 26 -0.98 1.56 -4.40
N SER A 27 0.15 1.30 -3.76
CA SER A 27 0.86 2.28 -2.92
C SER A 27 1.49 3.40 -3.74
N MET A 28 1.76 3.19 -5.03
CA MET A 28 2.38 4.18 -5.93
C MET A 28 1.38 5.04 -6.70
N ILE A 29 0.10 4.64 -6.82
CA ILE A 29 -0.95 5.42 -7.49
C ILE A 29 -1.09 6.85 -6.92
N PRO A 30 -1.13 7.06 -5.60
CA PRO A 30 -1.26 8.41 -5.04
C PRO A 30 -0.05 9.32 -5.33
N PHE A 31 1.12 8.71 -5.56
CA PHE A 31 2.35 9.45 -5.81
C PHE A 31 2.66 9.60 -7.30
N ALA A 32 1.78 9.14 -8.20
CA ALA A 32 1.98 9.16 -9.65
C ALA A 32 2.26 10.56 -10.20
N GLU A 33 1.58 11.57 -9.67
CA GLU A 33 1.77 12.98 -10.04
C GLU A 33 3.13 13.52 -9.58
N HIS A 34 3.64 13.03 -8.45
CA HIS A 34 4.87 13.50 -7.81
C HIS A 34 6.14 12.96 -8.47
N PHE A 35 6.06 12.01 -9.42
CA PHE A 35 7.26 11.39 -10.03
C PHE A 35 8.18 12.39 -10.75
N ASN A 36 7.66 13.54 -11.16
CA ASN A 36 8.41 14.53 -11.95
C ASN A 36 8.60 15.87 -11.22
N ASP A 37 8.32 15.94 -9.92
CA ASP A 37 8.36 17.19 -9.15
C ASP A 37 9.73 17.86 -9.14
N HIS A 38 10.81 17.10 -9.39
CA HIS A 38 12.14 17.68 -9.41
C HIS A 38 12.44 18.41 -10.74
N PRO A 39 12.81 19.71 -10.70
CA PRO A 39 13.08 20.50 -11.89
C PRO A 39 14.37 20.06 -12.61
N ASP A 40 15.40 19.67 -11.85
CA ASP A 40 16.65 19.13 -12.41
C ASP A 40 16.48 17.66 -12.90
N PRO A 41 16.86 17.33 -14.15
CA PRO A 41 16.74 15.99 -14.72
C PRO A 41 17.57 14.89 -14.02
N LEU A 42 18.77 15.22 -13.52
CA LEU A 42 19.63 14.27 -12.81
C LEU A 42 19.05 13.94 -11.45
N GLN A 43 18.60 14.97 -10.72
CA GLN A 43 17.96 14.80 -9.42
C GLN A 43 16.58 14.14 -9.53
N ARG A 44 15.88 14.29 -10.66
CA ARG A 44 14.63 13.56 -10.94
C ARG A 44 14.85 12.05 -10.96
N VAL A 45 15.97 11.56 -11.45
CA VAL A 45 16.29 10.12 -11.41
C VAL A 45 16.45 9.64 -9.97
N VAL A 46 17.13 10.43 -9.13
CA VAL A 46 17.32 10.14 -7.70
C VAL A 46 15.98 10.16 -6.97
N TRP A 47 15.16 11.18 -7.21
CA TRP A 47 13.80 11.31 -6.66
C TRP A 47 12.92 10.10 -6.97
N LYS A 48 12.89 9.66 -8.24
CA LYS A 48 12.12 8.46 -8.65
C LYS A 48 12.59 7.19 -7.95
N ARG A 49 13.91 7.04 -7.76
CA ARG A 49 14.49 5.89 -7.03
C ARG A 49 14.10 5.91 -5.56
N LEU A 50 14.13 7.08 -4.92
CA LEU A 50 13.72 7.25 -3.52
C LEU A 50 12.25 6.94 -3.32
N LEU A 51 11.38 7.49 -4.18
CA LEU A 51 9.94 7.26 -4.12
C LEU A 51 9.59 5.77 -4.29
N PHE A 52 10.25 5.10 -5.24
CA PHE A 52 10.11 3.66 -5.42
C PHE A 52 10.61 2.87 -4.20
N GLY A 53 11.77 3.24 -3.63
CA GLY A 53 12.32 2.60 -2.44
C GLY A 53 11.38 2.71 -1.22
N LEU A 54 10.81 3.89 -1.00
CA LEU A 54 9.83 4.13 0.06
C LEU A 54 8.55 3.30 -0.16
N GLY A 55 8.01 3.29 -1.38
CA GLY A 55 6.85 2.48 -1.75
C GLY A 55 7.09 0.99 -1.58
N PHE A 56 8.28 0.52 -1.95
CA PHE A 56 8.68 -0.88 -1.78
C PHE A 56 8.74 -1.26 -0.30
N PHE A 57 9.36 -0.42 0.52
CA PHE A 57 9.43 -0.64 1.97
C PHE A 57 8.04 -0.70 2.61
N HIS A 58 7.15 0.23 2.24
CA HIS A 58 5.76 0.24 2.67
C HIS A 58 5.02 -1.06 2.28
N ALA A 59 5.17 -1.50 1.03
CA ALA A 59 4.54 -2.73 0.56
C ALA A 59 5.05 -3.99 1.28
N VAL A 60 6.33 -4.01 1.69
CA VAL A 60 6.94 -5.08 2.49
C VAL A 60 6.42 -5.07 3.93
N ILE A 61 6.31 -3.90 4.57
CA ILE A 61 5.73 -3.78 5.93
C ILE A 61 4.29 -4.28 5.94
N ASN A 62 3.48 -3.83 4.98
CA ASN A 62 2.08 -4.24 4.85
C ASN A 62 1.93 -5.76 4.71
N LYS A 63 2.87 -6.41 4.02
CA LYS A 63 2.92 -7.88 3.96
C LYS A 63 3.29 -8.49 5.30
N LYS A 64 4.29 -7.95 6.00
CA LYS A 64 4.71 -8.45 7.32
C LYS A 64 3.61 -8.35 8.38
N ARG A 65 2.73 -7.36 8.29
CA ARG A 65 1.55 -7.24 9.18
C ARG A 65 0.59 -8.44 9.07
N LYS A 66 0.52 -9.12 7.91
CA LYS A 66 -0.31 -10.31 7.72
C LYS A 66 0.15 -11.53 8.53
N TYR A 67 1.36 -11.51 9.08
CA TYR A 67 1.95 -12.64 9.80
C TYR A 67 1.79 -12.57 11.33
N GLU A 68 0.95 -11.65 11.83
CA GLU A 68 0.62 -11.48 13.26
C GLU A 68 1.88 -11.51 14.18
N PRO A 69 1.98 -12.21 15.35
CA PRO A 69 3.14 -12.05 16.24
C PRO A 69 4.47 -12.57 15.65
N LEU A 70 4.42 -13.30 14.52
CA LEU A 70 5.60 -13.70 13.76
C LEU A 70 6.17 -12.56 12.91
N GLY A 71 5.33 -11.56 12.60
CA GLY A 71 5.66 -10.40 11.78
C GLY A 71 6.09 -9.18 12.59
N TRP A 72 5.38 -8.87 13.68
CA TRP A 72 5.64 -7.74 14.57
C TRP A 72 5.21 -8.08 16.00
N ASN A 73 6.04 -7.76 17.00
CA ASN A 73 5.76 -8.07 18.41
C ASN A 73 4.66 -7.18 19.01
N ILE A 74 4.41 -6.02 18.40
CA ILE A 74 3.30 -5.09 18.70
C ILE A 74 2.77 -4.59 17.36
N MET A 75 1.46 -4.67 17.14
CA MET A 75 0.83 -4.13 15.92
C MET A 75 0.90 -2.60 15.95
N TYR A 76 1.41 -2.00 14.88
CA TYR A 76 1.36 -0.56 14.67
C TYR A 76 0.04 -0.24 13.95
N ASP A 77 -0.77 0.62 14.54
CA ASP A 77 -2.00 1.17 13.94
C ASP A 77 -1.67 2.22 12.86
#